data_AF-A0AAN8V3T3-F1
#
_entry.id   AF-A0AAN8V3T3-F1
#
_cell.length_a   1.000
_cell.length_b   1.000
_cell.length_c   1.000
_cell.angle_alpha   90.00
_cell.angle_beta   90.00
_cell.angle_gamma   90.00
#
_symmetry.space_group_name_H-M   'P 1'
#
loop_
_entity.id
_entity.type
_entity.pdbx_description
1 polymer ?
#
loop_
_entity_poly.entity_id
_entity_poly.type
_entity_poly.pdbx_seq_one_letter_code
_entity_poly.pdbx_strand_id
1 'polypeptide(L)'
;ATLADSFLADLEELSDNEADLLDEDDMDASKMEEDVDGDMGHMEDIEALNYDDLDSVSKLQKSQRYIDIMKKVQDALEKGSDVSNMGMVLEDDPEYQLIVDCNALSVDIENEIAIIHNFIRDKYRLKFPELESLVHHPIDYARVVKKIGNEMDLTLVDLEGLLPSAIIMVVSVTASTTSGKPLSEENLQKTIDACDRALALDLSKKKVLDFVESRMGYIAPNLSAIVGSAVAAKLMGTAGGLTALAKMPACNVQLLGAKKKTLAGFSTATSQFRVGFLELTEIFQSTPPSLRMRACRLLAAKSTLAARVDSTRGDPEGKAGRAFREEIRKKIEKYATTDMRKLANRMQFGVPEESSLGDGLGEGYGMLGQAGSGKLRVSVGQSKLAAKVAKKFKEKNYGSSGATSGLTSSLAFTPVQGIELTNPQAYANQLGSGTQSTYFSETGTFSKIKRT
;
A
#
# COMPACT_ATOMS: atom_id res chain seq x y z
N ALA A 1 29.90 38.09 8.31
CA ALA A 1 28.60 37.43 8.38
C ALA A 1 28.03 37.71 9.76
N THR A 2 26.78 38.16 9.83
CA THR A 2 26.15 38.55 11.09
C THR A 2 25.56 37.33 11.79
N LEU A 3 25.29 37.41 13.10
CA LEU A 3 24.70 36.32 13.90
C LEU A 3 23.38 35.80 13.34
N ALA A 4 22.65 36.62 12.58
CA ALA A 4 21.43 36.20 11.88
C ALA A 4 21.73 35.26 10.70
N ASP A 5 22.84 35.46 10.00
CA ASP A 5 23.26 34.60 8.88
C ASP A 5 23.71 33.22 9.40
N SER A 6 24.32 33.14 10.58
CA SER A 6 24.68 31.83 11.16
C SER A 6 23.46 31.08 11.68
N PHE A 7 22.41 31.78 12.13
CA PHE A 7 21.18 31.16 12.60
C PHE A 7 20.30 30.64 11.45
N LEU A 8 20.30 31.34 10.31
CA LEU A 8 19.67 30.86 9.09
C LEU A 8 20.43 29.68 8.48
N ALA A 9 21.77 29.70 8.54
CA ALA A 9 22.58 28.58 8.11
C ALA A 9 22.37 27.32 8.99
N ASP A 10 22.25 27.46 10.31
CA ASP A 10 21.93 26.34 11.22
C ASP A 10 20.52 25.76 10.97
N LEU A 11 19.56 26.58 10.51
CA LEU A 11 18.21 26.12 10.13
C LEU A 11 18.18 25.42 8.77
N GLU A 12 18.98 25.87 7.79
CA GLU A 12 19.16 25.19 6.51
C GLU A 12 19.90 23.85 6.68
N GLU A 13 20.89 23.78 7.58
CA GLU A 13 21.66 22.56 7.84
C GLU A 13 20.83 21.48 8.57
N LEU A 14 19.79 21.87 9.33
CA LEU A 14 18.81 20.93 9.89
C LEU A 14 17.82 20.40 8.85
N SER A 15 17.47 21.21 7.85
CA SER A 15 16.65 20.78 6.70
C SER A 15 17.40 19.80 5.80
N ASP A 16 18.71 20.03 5.60
CA ASP A 16 19.54 19.17 4.75
C ASP A 16 19.91 17.83 5.42
N ASN A 17 20.05 17.80 6.75
CA ASN A 17 20.31 16.55 7.48
C ASN A 17 19.09 15.61 7.57
N GLU A 18 17.86 16.12 7.39
CA GLU A 18 16.67 15.26 7.23
C GLU A 18 16.59 14.63 5.83
N ALA A 19 17.22 15.24 4.83
CA ALA A 19 17.23 14.76 3.44
C ALA A 19 18.25 13.64 3.18
N ASP A 20 19.33 13.56 3.96
CA ASP A 20 20.42 12.57 3.78
C ASP A 20 20.15 11.18 4.41
N LEU A 21 19.02 11.01 5.11
CA LEU A 21 18.55 9.69 5.59
C LEU A 21 17.57 9.00 4.63
N LEU A 22 17.30 9.63 3.48
CA LEU A 22 16.53 9.04 2.39
C LEU A 22 17.50 8.58 1.29
N ASP A 23 17.35 7.32 0.88
CA ASP A 23 17.84 6.77 -0.40
C ASP A 23 19.28 6.23 -0.49
N GLU A 24 19.49 5.03 0.08
CA GLU A 24 20.29 3.98 -0.59
C GLU A 24 19.50 2.69 -0.92
N ASP A 25 18.23 2.57 -0.52
CA ASP A 25 17.39 1.38 -0.79
C ASP A 25 16.13 1.68 -1.66
N ASP A 26 16.01 2.87 -2.24
CA ASP A 26 14.81 3.33 -2.99
C ASP A 26 14.92 3.27 -4.52
N MET A 27 15.96 2.63 -5.04
CA MET A 27 16.11 2.39 -6.49
C MET A 27 15.26 1.24 -7.04
N ASP A 28 14.52 0.52 -6.18
CA ASP A 28 13.71 -0.64 -6.59
C ASP A 28 12.20 -0.48 -6.33
N ALA A 29 11.76 0.66 -5.76
CA ALA A 29 10.33 0.92 -5.51
C ALA A 29 9.71 1.99 -6.41
N SER A 30 10.54 2.78 -7.09
CA SER A 30 10.11 3.84 -8.01
C SER A 30 9.91 3.36 -9.46
N LYS A 31 10.14 2.07 -9.73
CA LYS A 31 9.91 1.41 -11.04
C LYS A 31 8.78 0.37 -11.04
N MET A 32 7.96 0.35 -9.99
CA MET A 32 6.77 -0.51 -9.90
C MET A 32 5.48 0.32 -9.85
N GLU A 33 5.46 1.45 -10.55
CA GLU A 33 4.23 2.03 -11.07
C GLU A 33 4.18 1.64 -12.55
N GLU A 34 3.01 1.19 -13.01
CA GLU A 34 2.74 0.61 -14.34
C GLU A 34 3.01 -0.91 -14.46
N ASP A 35 2.22 -1.71 -13.73
CA ASP A 35 1.72 -3.03 -14.21
C ASP A 35 0.65 -3.59 -13.25
N VAL A 36 -0.27 -2.72 -12.79
CA VAL A 36 -1.56 -3.15 -12.19
C VAL A 36 -2.68 -2.34 -12.84
N ASP A 37 -2.66 -2.27 -14.17
CA ASP A 37 -3.83 -1.97 -15.01
C ASP A 37 -4.22 -3.20 -15.84
N GLY A 38 -3.86 -4.39 -15.36
CA GLY A 38 -4.30 -5.68 -15.88
C GLY A 38 -5.31 -6.33 -14.94
N ASP A 39 -6.53 -5.77 -14.95
CA ASP A 39 -7.86 -6.42 -14.70
C ASP A 39 -8.90 -5.48 -14.04
N MET A 40 -8.79 -4.16 -14.25
CA MET A 40 -9.94 -3.23 -14.13
C MET A 40 -10.53 -2.87 -15.50
N GLY A 41 -10.10 -3.57 -16.56
CA GLY A 41 -10.55 -3.40 -17.94
C GLY A 41 -11.78 -4.22 -18.33
N HIS A 42 -12.41 -4.93 -17.38
CA HIS A 42 -13.68 -5.63 -17.61
C HIS A 42 -14.87 -5.04 -16.85
N MET A 43 -14.74 -3.82 -16.31
CA MET A 43 -15.91 -3.02 -15.93
C MET A 43 -16.35 -2.18 -17.13
N GLU A 44 -16.56 -2.84 -18.29
CA GLU A 44 -17.23 -2.23 -19.43
C GLU A 44 -18.64 -1.80 -18.96
N ASP A 45 -18.89 -0.48 -18.99
CA ASP A 45 -20.19 0.15 -19.17
C ASP A 45 -21.40 -0.50 -18.44
N ILE A 46 -21.35 -0.59 -17.11
CA ILE A 46 -22.58 -0.74 -16.30
C ILE A 46 -23.14 0.65 -15.94
N GLU A 47 -23.15 1.58 -16.88
CA GLU A 47 -23.69 2.94 -16.68
C GLU A 47 -25.17 3.08 -17.11
N ALA A 48 -25.83 2.01 -17.56
CA ALA A 48 -27.20 2.13 -18.11
C ALA A 48 -28.16 0.96 -17.83
N LEU A 49 -28.01 0.26 -16.71
CA LEU A 49 -29.08 -0.62 -16.24
C LEU A 49 -29.90 0.11 -15.20
N ASN A 50 -31.13 0.45 -15.57
CA ASN A 50 -32.12 1.08 -14.71
C ASN A 50 -32.53 0.09 -13.59
N TYR A 51 -31.70 0.01 -12.54
CA TYR A 51 -31.92 -0.82 -11.37
C TYR A 51 -32.77 -0.06 -10.37
N ASP A 52 -34.09 -0.10 -10.51
CA ASP A 52 -34.99 0.47 -9.50
C ASP A 52 -35.22 -0.47 -8.29
N ASP A 53 -34.97 -1.77 -8.49
CA ASP A 53 -35.19 -2.79 -7.46
C ASP A 53 -33.88 -3.33 -6.89
N LEU A 54 -33.62 -3.01 -5.62
CA LEU A 54 -32.50 -3.51 -4.81
C LEU A 54 -32.41 -5.05 -4.79
N ASP A 55 -33.54 -5.73 -4.96
CA ASP A 55 -33.64 -7.18 -5.00
C ASP A 55 -33.09 -7.81 -6.29
N SER A 56 -33.02 -7.03 -7.37
CA SER A 56 -32.36 -7.46 -8.60
C SER A 56 -30.84 -7.31 -8.54
N VAL A 57 -30.37 -6.44 -7.64
CA VAL A 57 -28.97 -6.07 -7.43
C VAL A 57 -28.32 -6.95 -6.35
N SER A 58 -29.05 -7.27 -5.28
CA SER A 58 -28.58 -8.11 -4.17
C SER A 58 -29.15 -9.53 -4.25
N LYS A 59 -28.39 -10.46 -4.85
CA LYS A 59 -28.80 -11.84 -5.07
C LYS A 59 -28.13 -12.83 -4.12
N LEU A 60 -26.98 -12.48 -3.53
CA LEU A 60 -26.16 -13.45 -2.81
C LEU A 60 -26.85 -13.92 -1.54
N GLN A 61 -27.45 -13.02 -0.76
CA GLN A 61 -28.15 -13.35 0.49
C GLN A 61 -29.33 -14.33 0.27
N LYS A 62 -29.93 -14.31 -0.92
CA LYS A 62 -31.02 -15.21 -1.31
C LYS A 62 -30.53 -16.54 -1.88
N SER A 63 -29.23 -16.66 -2.17
CA SER A 63 -28.66 -17.88 -2.71
C SER A 63 -28.61 -18.97 -1.66
N GLN A 64 -29.04 -20.18 -2.04
CA GLN A 64 -28.97 -21.35 -1.17
C GLN A 64 -27.53 -21.63 -0.70
N ARG A 65 -26.53 -21.40 -1.58
CA ARG A 65 -25.11 -21.53 -1.26
C ARG A 65 -24.69 -20.65 -0.08
N TYR A 66 -25.13 -19.39 -0.06
CA TYR A 66 -24.81 -18.45 1.01
C TYR A 66 -25.42 -18.92 2.34
N ILE A 67 -26.71 -19.28 2.32
CA ILE A 67 -27.43 -19.73 3.52
C ILE A 67 -26.79 -20.98 4.11
N ASP A 68 -26.47 -21.97 3.27
CA ASP A 68 -25.88 -23.23 3.70
C ASP A 68 -24.48 -23.04 4.29
N ILE A 69 -23.62 -22.24 3.64
CA ILE A 69 -22.26 -21.95 4.13
C ILE A 69 -22.33 -21.15 5.43
N MET A 70 -23.12 -20.08 5.49
CA MET A 70 -23.23 -19.25 6.70
C MET A 70 -23.78 -20.03 7.89
N LYS A 71 -24.71 -20.95 7.67
CA LYS A 71 -25.20 -21.85 8.71
C LYS A 71 -24.10 -22.79 9.21
N LYS A 72 -23.36 -23.43 8.30
CA LYS A 72 -22.21 -24.29 8.68
C LYS A 72 -21.14 -23.52 9.43
N VAL A 73 -20.84 -22.28 9.03
CA VAL A 73 -19.89 -21.40 9.71
C VAL A 73 -20.37 -21.06 11.11
N GLN A 74 -21.65 -20.71 11.27
CA GLN A 74 -22.23 -20.43 12.57
C GLN A 74 -22.21 -21.66 13.48
N ASP A 75 -22.61 -22.83 12.97
CA ASP A 75 -22.55 -24.09 13.70
C ASP A 75 -21.11 -24.43 14.13
N ALA A 76 -20.11 -24.14 13.28
CA ALA A 76 -18.71 -24.39 13.56
C ALA A 76 -18.10 -23.38 14.55
N LEU A 77 -18.58 -22.14 14.57
CA LEU A 77 -18.22 -21.13 15.57
C LEU A 77 -18.84 -21.45 16.94
N GLU A 78 -20.09 -21.91 16.97
CA GLU A 78 -20.82 -22.26 18.20
C GLU A 78 -20.29 -23.52 18.88
N LYS A 79 -19.85 -24.52 18.10
CA LYS A 79 -19.22 -25.74 18.63
C LYS A 79 -17.88 -25.45 19.33
N GLY A 80 -17.30 -24.27 19.16
CA GLY A 80 -16.02 -23.91 19.74
C GLY A 80 -14.87 -24.75 19.16
N SER A 81 -13.64 -24.31 19.42
CA SER A 81 -12.43 -25.01 19.00
C SER A 81 -12.18 -26.25 19.88
N ASP A 82 -12.95 -27.32 19.69
CA ASP A 82 -12.52 -28.67 20.10
C ASP A 82 -11.39 -29.12 19.15
N VAL A 83 -10.25 -28.43 19.24
CA VAL A 83 -9.01 -28.75 18.52
C VAL A 83 -8.02 -29.29 19.53
N SER A 84 -8.44 -30.32 20.26
CA SER A 84 -7.53 -31.29 20.87
C SER A 84 -7.63 -32.56 20.04
N ASN A 85 -6.59 -32.81 19.24
CA ASN A 85 -6.37 -34.00 18.41
C ASN A 85 -7.17 -34.07 17.10
N MET A 86 -6.63 -33.50 16.02
CA MET A 86 -6.73 -34.18 14.73
C MET A 86 -5.41 -34.00 13.98
N GLY A 87 -4.72 -35.12 13.77
CA GLY A 87 -3.52 -35.19 12.94
C GLY A 87 -3.84 -34.88 11.48
N MET A 88 -2.76 -34.62 10.72
CA MET A 88 -2.68 -34.41 9.28
C MET A 88 -3.97 -34.73 8.50
N VAL A 89 -4.70 -33.69 8.12
CA VAL A 89 -5.98 -33.76 7.40
C VAL A 89 -5.69 -33.58 5.90
N LEU A 90 -6.23 -34.48 5.07
CA LEU A 90 -6.04 -34.55 3.62
C LEU A 90 -6.87 -33.45 2.92
N GLU A 91 -6.61 -33.22 1.64
CA GLU A 91 -7.38 -32.26 0.80
C GLU A 91 -8.90 -32.54 0.75
N ASP A 92 -9.31 -33.76 1.10
CA ASP A 92 -10.68 -34.25 1.06
C ASP A 92 -11.48 -34.03 2.36
N ASP A 93 -10.86 -33.47 3.41
CA ASP A 93 -11.57 -33.28 4.67
C ASP A 93 -12.65 -32.20 4.55
N PRO A 94 -13.86 -32.47 5.06
CA PRO A 94 -15.02 -31.58 4.89
C PRO A 94 -14.82 -30.20 5.52
N GLU A 95 -13.95 -30.08 6.53
CA GLU A 95 -13.59 -28.80 7.14
C GLU A 95 -12.75 -27.91 6.21
N TYR A 96 -11.80 -28.50 5.48
CA TYR A 96 -10.96 -27.75 4.53
C TYR A 96 -11.78 -27.24 3.35
N GLN A 97 -12.71 -28.06 2.84
CA GLN A 97 -13.66 -27.65 1.81
C GLN A 97 -14.52 -26.47 2.27
N LEU A 98 -15.01 -26.50 3.52
CA LEU A 98 -15.77 -25.38 4.08
C LEU A 98 -14.95 -24.08 4.12
N ILE A 99 -13.66 -24.14 4.43
CA ILE A 99 -12.77 -22.96 4.42
C ILE A 99 -12.58 -22.41 3.01
N VAL A 100 -12.39 -23.27 2.01
CA VAL A 100 -12.30 -22.84 0.61
C VAL A 100 -13.60 -22.18 0.16
N ASP A 101 -14.74 -22.78 0.50
CA ASP A 101 -16.07 -22.21 0.25
C ASP A 101 -16.26 -20.86 0.95
N CYS A 102 -15.78 -20.73 2.19
CA CYS A 102 -15.79 -19.47 2.96
C CYS A 102 -14.97 -18.37 2.28
N ASN A 103 -13.78 -18.70 1.78
CA ASN A 103 -12.93 -17.74 1.08
C ASN A 103 -13.60 -17.26 -0.21
N ALA A 104 -14.17 -18.18 -1.00
CA ALA A 104 -14.93 -17.82 -2.20
C ALA A 104 -16.15 -16.95 -1.85
N LEU A 105 -16.89 -17.31 -0.79
CA LEU A 105 -18.02 -16.51 -0.30
C LEU A 105 -17.59 -15.11 0.15
N SER A 106 -16.41 -14.97 0.77
CA SER A 106 -15.89 -13.66 1.19
C SER A 106 -15.67 -12.72 0.00
N VAL A 107 -15.13 -13.24 -1.11
CA VAL A 107 -14.96 -12.47 -2.35
C VAL A 107 -16.32 -12.11 -2.96
N ASP A 108 -17.26 -13.06 -2.99
CA ASP A 108 -18.63 -12.81 -3.47
C ASP A 108 -19.32 -11.70 -2.65
N ILE A 109 -19.13 -11.69 -1.32
CA ILE A 109 -19.67 -10.64 -0.43
C ILE A 109 -19.04 -9.28 -0.73
N GLU A 110 -17.73 -9.21 -0.98
CA GLU A 110 -17.06 -7.95 -1.32
C GLU A 110 -17.59 -7.36 -2.63
N ASN A 111 -17.76 -8.20 -3.65
CA ASN A 111 -18.32 -7.81 -4.93
C ASN A 111 -19.76 -7.28 -4.77
N GLU A 112 -20.60 -7.96 -3.98
CA GLU A 112 -21.96 -7.50 -3.75
C GLU A 112 -22.01 -6.18 -2.95
N ILE A 113 -21.13 -6.00 -1.96
CA ILE A 113 -21.00 -4.72 -1.23
C ILE A 113 -20.64 -3.58 -2.21
N ALA A 114 -19.76 -3.82 -3.18
CA ALA A 114 -19.39 -2.81 -4.18
C ALA A 114 -20.59 -2.44 -5.07
N ILE A 115 -21.39 -3.42 -5.49
CA ILE A 115 -22.59 -3.17 -6.30
C ILE A 115 -23.63 -2.39 -5.47
N ILE A 116 -23.89 -2.79 -4.22
CA ILE A 116 -24.82 -2.08 -3.33
C ILE A 116 -24.35 -0.64 -3.07
N HIS A 117 -23.04 -0.43 -2.89
CA HIS A 117 -22.48 0.91 -2.72
C HIS A 117 -22.77 1.82 -3.93
N ASN A 118 -22.60 1.30 -5.15
CA ASN A 118 -22.96 2.06 -6.36
C ASN A 118 -24.46 2.40 -6.39
N PHE A 119 -25.33 1.46 -6.01
CA PHE A 119 -26.77 1.72 -5.89
C PHE A 119 -27.10 2.81 -4.87
N ILE A 120 -26.51 2.76 -3.67
CA ILE A 120 -26.71 3.79 -2.63
C ILE A 120 -26.23 5.15 -3.15
N ARG A 121 -25.05 5.19 -3.76
CA ARG A 121 -24.47 6.40 -4.34
C ARG A 121 -25.41 7.03 -5.35
N ASP A 122 -25.90 6.24 -6.32
CA ASP A 122 -26.68 6.77 -7.43
C ASP A 122 -28.02 7.35 -6.96
N LYS A 123 -28.67 6.71 -5.97
CA LYS A 123 -29.90 7.22 -5.36
C LYS A 123 -29.64 8.44 -4.47
N TYR A 124 -28.58 8.42 -3.65
CA TYR A 124 -28.28 9.48 -2.70
C TYR A 124 -27.63 10.73 -3.33
N ARG A 125 -27.10 10.61 -4.56
CA ARG A 125 -26.54 11.71 -5.35
C ARG A 125 -27.49 12.90 -5.51
N LEU A 126 -28.81 12.66 -5.52
CA LEU A 126 -29.83 13.72 -5.62
C LEU A 126 -29.85 14.66 -4.40
N LYS A 127 -29.48 14.13 -3.23
CA LYS A 127 -29.45 14.89 -1.97
C LYS A 127 -28.07 15.42 -1.63
N PHE A 128 -27.03 14.61 -1.79
CA PHE A 128 -25.69 15.03 -1.41
C PHE A 128 -24.64 14.50 -2.39
N PRO A 129 -24.49 15.13 -3.57
CA PRO A 129 -23.62 14.64 -4.63
C PRO A 129 -22.14 14.67 -4.24
N GLU A 130 -21.73 15.60 -3.38
CA GLU A 130 -20.34 15.76 -2.96
C GLU A 130 -19.86 14.62 -2.04
N LEU A 131 -20.79 13.88 -1.38
CA LEU A 131 -20.45 12.87 -0.38
C LEU A 131 -19.56 11.73 -0.93
N GLU A 132 -19.76 11.34 -2.20
CA GLU A 132 -18.96 10.30 -2.87
C GLU A 132 -17.47 10.66 -2.92
N SER A 133 -17.16 11.94 -3.17
CA SER A 133 -15.79 12.44 -3.26
C SER A 133 -15.11 12.54 -1.90
N LEU A 134 -15.90 12.65 -0.84
CA LEU A 134 -15.40 12.81 0.53
C LEU A 134 -15.18 11.48 1.23
N VAL A 135 -16.07 10.51 1.01
CA VAL A 135 -16.02 9.19 1.67
C VAL A 135 -15.96 8.08 0.62
N HIS A 136 -14.76 7.54 0.39
CA HIS A 136 -14.55 6.49 -0.61
C HIS A 136 -14.79 5.06 -0.10
N HIS A 137 -14.77 4.84 1.22
CA HIS A 137 -14.92 3.49 1.76
C HIS A 137 -16.40 3.07 1.76
N PRO A 138 -16.78 1.97 1.10
CA PRO A 138 -18.19 1.60 0.89
C PRO A 138 -19.03 1.49 2.17
N ILE A 139 -18.45 0.85 3.21
CA ILE A 139 -19.13 0.64 4.48
C ILE A 139 -19.25 1.94 5.27
N ASP A 140 -18.25 2.82 5.20
CA ASP A 140 -18.30 4.10 5.93
C ASP A 140 -19.30 5.03 5.25
N TYR A 141 -19.33 5.03 3.91
CA TYR A 141 -20.33 5.73 3.12
C TYR A 141 -21.75 5.29 3.50
N ALA A 142 -22.02 3.98 3.55
CA ALA A 142 -23.33 3.46 3.97
C ALA A 142 -23.72 3.87 5.41
N ARG A 143 -22.77 3.87 6.36
CA ARG A 143 -23.04 4.32 7.74
C ARG A 143 -23.37 5.80 7.80
N VAL A 144 -22.64 6.63 7.05
CA VAL A 144 -22.83 8.08 6.99
C VAL A 144 -24.16 8.43 6.33
N VAL A 145 -24.48 7.81 5.19
CA VAL A 145 -25.78 7.98 4.51
C VAL A 145 -26.94 7.61 5.43
N LYS A 146 -26.84 6.45 6.12
CA LYS A 146 -27.86 6.01 7.07
C LYS A 146 -28.03 6.99 8.25
N LYS A 147 -26.93 7.57 8.75
CA LYS A 147 -26.95 8.49 9.89
C LYS A 147 -27.49 9.87 9.52
N ILE A 148 -27.17 10.37 8.32
CA ILE A 148 -27.66 11.65 7.80
C ILE A 148 -29.13 11.56 7.34
N GLY A 149 -29.52 10.46 6.68
CA GLY A 149 -30.90 10.25 6.23
C GLY A 149 -31.38 11.36 5.29
N ASN A 150 -32.47 12.04 5.61
CA ASN A 150 -33.00 13.19 4.85
C ASN A 150 -32.73 14.54 5.53
N GLU A 151 -32.00 14.57 6.64
CA GLU A 151 -31.72 15.83 7.35
C GLU A 151 -30.81 16.74 6.52
N MET A 152 -31.16 18.02 6.49
CA MET A 152 -30.41 19.06 5.77
C MET A 152 -29.41 19.78 6.68
N ASP A 153 -29.69 19.82 7.98
CA ASP A 153 -28.78 20.40 8.96
C ASP A 153 -27.89 19.31 9.56
N LEU A 154 -26.61 19.29 9.14
CA LEU A 154 -25.64 18.33 9.67
C LEU A 154 -25.23 18.61 11.11
N THR A 155 -25.54 19.77 11.69
CA THR A 155 -25.23 20.04 13.11
C THR A 155 -26.08 19.19 14.06
N LEU A 156 -27.23 18.71 13.61
CA LEU A 156 -28.12 17.82 14.35
C LEU A 156 -27.69 16.35 14.29
N VAL A 157 -26.80 16.02 13.35
CA VAL A 157 -26.37 14.65 13.08
C VAL A 157 -25.01 14.43 13.72
N ASP A 158 -24.99 13.58 14.73
CA ASP A 158 -23.73 13.15 15.32
C ASP A 158 -23.00 12.15 14.40
N LEU A 159 -21.88 12.59 13.84
CA LEU A 159 -20.98 11.81 12.99
C LEU A 159 -19.72 11.35 13.75
N GLU A 160 -19.63 11.63 15.04
CA GLU A 160 -18.50 11.21 15.88
C GLU A 160 -18.39 9.68 15.92
N GLY A 161 -17.15 9.17 15.84
CA GLY A 161 -16.87 7.73 15.82
C GLY A 161 -17.08 7.02 14.49
N LEU A 162 -17.75 7.65 13.50
CA LEU A 162 -17.86 7.11 12.14
C LEU A 162 -16.69 7.55 11.25
N LEU A 163 -16.32 8.83 11.33
CA LEU A 163 -15.27 9.43 10.52
C LEU A 163 -14.27 10.20 11.40
N PRO A 164 -13.01 10.38 10.95
CA PRO A 164 -12.07 11.30 11.59
C PRO A 164 -12.60 12.74 11.61
N SER A 165 -12.29 13.51 12.66
CA SER A 165 -12.78 14.89 12.84
C SER A 165 -12.49 15.80 11.65
N ALA A 166 -11.36 15.60 10.97
CA ALA A 166 -11.03 16.36 9.75
C ALA A 166 -12.05 16.14 8.63
N ILE A 167 -12.49 14.89 8.40
CA ILE A 167 -13.49 14.57 7.38
C ILE A 167 -14.86 15.08 7.80
N ILE A 168 -15.22 14.98 9.10
CA ILE A 168 -16.48 15.53 9.62
C ILE A 168 -16.58 17.03 9.33
N MET A 169 -15.50 17.80 9.56
CA MET A 169 -15.49 19.23 9.24
C MET A 169 -15.69 19.48 7.75
N VAL A 170 -14.97 18.77 6.87
CA VAL A 170 -15.13 18.95 5.42
C VAL A 170 -16.55 18.62 4.98
N VAL A 171 -17.13 17.52 5.47
CA VAL A 171 -18.52 17.11 5.18
C VAL A 171 -19.53 18.15 5.69
N SER A 172 -19.32 18.73 6.87
CA SER A 172 -20.19 19.78 7.42
C SER A 172 -20.18 21.08 6.59
N VAL A 173 -18.99 21.50 6.13
CA VAL A 173 -18.82 22.68 5.29
C VAL A 173 -19.42 22.46 3.90
N THR A 174 -19.17 21.30 3.27
CA THR A 174 -19.73 20.99 1.95
C THR A 174 -21.24 20.81 1.99
N ALA A 175 -21.79 20.24 3.05
CA ALA A 175 -23.24 20.15 3.23
C ALA A 175 -23.89 21.52 3.45
N SER A 176 -23.22 22.46 4.13
CA SER A 176 -23.74 23.82 4.31
C SER A 176 -23.87 24.58 2.97
N THR A 177 -23.08 24.20 1.97
CA THR A 177 -23.12 24.77 0.61
C THR A 177 -23.69 23.80 -0.43
N THR A 178 -24.26 22.66 -0.03
CA THR A 178 -24.73 21.67 -1.00
C THR A 178 -25.97 22.18 -1.73
N SER A 179 -26.05 21.86 -3.02
CA SER A 179 -27.16 22.22 -3.90
C SER A 179 -28.26 21.15 -3.96
N GLY A 180 -28.09 20.06 -3.21
CA GLY A 180 -28.99 18.92 -3.26
C GLY A 180 -30.37 19.17 -2.65
N LYS A 181 -31.29 18.25 -2.94
CA LYS A 181 -32.69 18.32 -2.53
C LYS A 181 -33.05 17.14 -1.64
N PRO A 182 -34.02 17.28 -0.72
CA PRO A 182 -34.51 16.15 0.06
C PRO A 182 -35.04 15.05 -0.88
N LEU A 183 -34.71 13.79 -0.58
CA LEU A 183 -35.25 12.65 -1.32
C LEU A 183 -36.74 12.48 -1.02
N SER A 184 -37.45 11.85 -1.96
CA SER A 184 -38.79 11.31 -1.70
C SER A 184 -38.72 10.17 -0.69
N GLU A 185 -39.79 9.99 0.08
CA GLU A 185 -39.86 8.96 1.13
C GLU A 185 -39.59 7.55 0.59
N GLU A 186 -40.12 7.23 -0.60
CA GLU A 186 -39.88 5.95 -1.26
C GLU A 186 -38.39 5.71 -1.57
N ASN A 187 -37.71 6.72 -2.11
CA ASN A 187 -36.29 6.61 -2.45
C ASN A 187 -35.42 6.59 -1.20
N LEU A 188 -35.81 7.34 -0.16
CA LEU A 188 -35.14 7.32 1.13
C LEU A 188 -35.21 5.93 1.75
N GLN A 189 -36.39 5.31 1.77
CA GLN A 189 -36.57 3.96 2.31
C GLN A 189 -35.76 2.92 1.55
N LYS A 190 -35.75 2.97 0.20
CA LYS A 190 -34.91 2.09 -0.63
C LYS A 190 -33.41 2.28 -0.35
N THR A 191 -32.99 3.53 -0.14
CA THR A 191 -31.59 3.84 0.19
C THR A 191 -31.20 3.31 1.56
N ILE A 192 -32.06 3.47 2.57
CA ILE A 192 -31.83 2.97 3.93
C ILE A 192 -31.82 1.43 3.94
N ASP A 193 -32.73 0.76 3.24
CA ASP A 193 -32.74 -0.70 3.11
C ASP A 193 -31.43 -1.19 2.46
N ALA A 194 -30.96 -0.51 1.42
CA ALA A 194 -29.67 -0.82 0.79
C ALA A 194 -28.49 -0.65 1.77
N CYS A 195 -28.48 0.42 2.58
CA CYS A 195 -27.49 0.61 3.63
C CYS A 195 -27.52 -0.53 4.66
N ASP A 196 -28.70 -0.95 5.09
CA ASP A 196 -28.87 -2.04 6.07
C ASP A 196 -28.38 -3.39 5.52
N ARG A 197 -28.65 -3.68 4.25
CA ARG A 197 -28.12 -4.87 3.57
C ARG A 197 -26.59 -4.85 3.48
N ALA A 198 -26.00 -3.71 3.10
CA ALA A 198 -24.55 -3.57 3.05
C ALA A 198 -23.89 -3.81 4.43
N LEU A 199 -24.50 -3.29 5.49
CA LEU A 199 -24.03 -3.51 6.87
C LEU A 199 -24.22 -4.96 7.33
N ALA A 200 -25.33 -5.61 6.95
CA ALA A 200 -25.54 -7.02 7.24
C ALA A 200 -24.52 -7.93 6.53
N LEU A 201 -24.14 -7.60 5.30
CA LEU A 201 -23.07 -8.28 4.56
C LEU A 201 -21.70 -8.08 5.21
N ASP A 202 -21.37 -6.87 5.66
CA ASP A 202 -20.12 -6.60 6.39
C ASP A 202 -20.02 -7.42 7.69
N LEU A 203 -21.12 -7.50 8.46
CA LEU A 203 -21.18 -8.35 9.65
C LEU A 203 -21.03 -9.83 9.31
N SER A 204 -21.62 -10.29 8.21
CA SER A 204 -21.51 -11.67 7.75
C SER A 204 -20.10 -12.02 7.31
N LYS A 205 -19.45 -11.12 6.56
CA LYS A 205 -18.04 -11.22 6.18
C LYS A 205 -17.14 -11.31 7.41
N LYS A 206 -17.41 -10.50 8.44
CA LYS A 206 -16.67 -10.56 9.70
C LYS A 206 -16.77 -11.96 10.35
N LYS A 207 -17.97 -12.54 10.42
CA LYS A 207 -18.15 -13.91 10.94
C LYS A 207 -17.35 -14.96 10.15
N VAL A 208 -17.33 -14.85 8.83
CA VAL A 208 -16.54 -15.73 7.95
C VAL A 208 -15.04 -15.58 8.23
N LEU A 209 -14.56 -14.34 8.36
CA LEU A 209 -13.16 -14.06 8.68
C LEU A 209 -12.77 -14.57 10.07
N ASP A 210 -13.63 -14.38 11.08
CA ASP A 210 -13.41 -14.88 12.45
C ASP A 210 -13.31 -16.42 12.46
N PHE A 211 -14.14 -17.10 11.66
CA PHE A 211 -14.05 -18.56 11.48
C PHE A 211 -12.74 -18.98 10.81
N VAL A 212 -12.35 -18.34 9.70
CA VAL A 212 -11.09 -18.63 9.00
C VAL A 212 -9.88 -18.35 9.90
N GLU A 213 -9.92 -17.28 10.70
CA GLU A 213 -8.89 -16.95 11.69
C GLU A 213 -8.72 -18.06 12.73
N SER A 214 -9.82 -18.61 13.26
CA SER A 214 -9.78 -19.70 14.25
C SER A 214 -9.11 -20.98 13.72
N ARG A 215 -9.15 -21.20 12.39
CA ARG A 215 -8.56 -22.36 11.72
C ARG A 215 -7.23 -22.06 11.03
N MET A 216 -6.75 -20.82 11.11
CA MET A 216 -5.59 -20.37 10.35
C MET A 216 -4.28 -21.05 10.80
N GLY A 217 -4.18 -21.40 12.08
CA GLY A 217 -3.04 -22.15 12.63
C GLY A 217 -2.88 -23.55 12.03
N TYR A 218 -3.95 -24.13 11.48
CA TYR A 218 -3.94 -25.40 10.77
C TYR A 218 -3.77 -25.21 9.25
N ILE A 219 -4.45 -24.21 8.66
CA ILE A 219 -4.47 -23.99 7.21
C ILE A 219 -3.14 -23.44 6.70
N ALA A 220 -2.62 -22.41 7.37
CA ALA A 220 -1.41 -21.69 6.96
C ALA A 220 -0.53 -21.44 8.19
N PRO A 221 0.08 -22.50 8.76
CA PRO A 221 0.89 -22.40 9.97
C PRO A 221 2.12 -21.50 9.77
N ASN A 222 2.75 -21.52 8.59
CA ASN A 222 3.94 -20.71 8.34
C ASN A 222 3.60 -19.23 8.17
N LEU A 223 2.55 -18.91 7.41
CA LEU A 223 2.08 -17.53 7.23
C LEU A 223 1.59 -16.94 8.57
N SER A 224 0.83 -17.71 9.35
CA SER A 224 0.37 -17.32 10.69
C SER A 224 1.54 -17.04 11.63
N ALA A 225 2.59 -17.86 11.58
CA ALA A 225 3.77 -17.64 12.41
C ALA A 225 4.44 -16.28 12.14
N ILE A 226 4.47 -15.81 10.88
CA ILE A 226 5.07 -14.52 10.51
C ILE A 226 4.14 -13.35 10.86
N VAL A 227 2.93 -13.36 10.33
CA VAL A 227 2.03 -12.19 10.25
C VAL A 227 0.99 -12.18 11.37
N GLY A 228 0.69 -13.34 11.96
CA GLY A 228 -0.40 -13.57 12.90
C GLY A 228 -1.69 -14.05 12.20
N SER A 229 -2.50 -14.83 12.91
CA SER A 229 -3.70 -15.48 12.35
C SER A 229 -4.73 -14.48 11.79
N ALA A 230 -5.01 -13.39 12.52
CA ALA A 230 -5.95 -12.35 12.09
C ALA A 230 -5.56 -11.71 10.75
N VAL A 231 -4.28 -11.38 10.60
CA VAL A 231 -3.78 -10.70 9.40
C VAL A 231 -3.63 -11.71 8.25
N ALA A 232 -3.22 -12.95 8.55
CA ALA A 232 -3.19 -14.03 7.58
C ALA A 232 -4.58 -14.33 7.00
N ALA A 233 -5.63 -14.37 7.84
CA ALA A 233 -7.02 -14.50 7.40
C ALA A 233 -7.46 -13.37 6.46
N LYS A 234 -7.11 -12.12 6.79
CA LYS A 234 -7.41 -10.97 5.93
C LYS A 234 -6.68 -11.03 4.59
N LEU A 235 -5.38 -11.35 4.59
CA LEU A 235 -4.59 -11.49 3.36
C LEU A 235 -5.14 -12.61 2.48
N MET A 236 -5.46 -13.76 3.06
CA MET A 236 -6.03 -14.90 2.35
C MET A 236 -7.43 -14.58 1.80
N GLY A 237 -8.28 -13.92 2.59
CA GLY A 237 -9.62 -13.51 2.17
C GLY A 237 -9.58 -12.57 0.97
N THR A 238 -8.75 -11.52 1.01
CA THR A 238 -8.63 -10.58 -0.13
C THR A 238 -7.90 -11.16 -1.33
N ALA A 239 -7.02 -12.14 -1.13
CA ALA A 239 -6.36 -12.81 -2.24
C ALA A 239 -7.26 -13.84 -2.93
N GLY A 240 -8.39 -14.22 -2.33
CA GLY A 240 -9.26 -15.29 -2.85
C GLY A 240 -8.76 -16.70 -2.52
N GLY A 241 -7.99 -16.86 -1.43
CA GLY A 241 -7.50 -18.15 -0.94
C GLY A 241 -5.97 -18.30 -0.97
N LEU A 242 -5.49 -19.39 -0.38
CA LEU A 242 -4.06 -19.64 -0.18
C LEU A 242 -3.30 -19.83 -1.50
N THR A 243 -3.88 -20.55 -2.47
CA THR A 243 -3.28 -20.81 -3.77
C THR A 243 -3.12 -19.52 -4.59
N ALA A 244 -4.12 -18.63 -4.54
CA ALA A 244 -4.05 -17.34 -5.20
C ALA A 244 -2.98 -16.46 -4.55
N LEU A 245 -2.94 -16.41 -3.21
CA LEU A 245 -1.92 -15.68 -2.46
C LEU A 245 -0.49 -16.19 -2.76
N ALA A 246 -0.30 -17.50 -2.93
CA ALA A 246 0.99 -18.08 -3.27
C ALA A 246 1.50 -17.68 -4.67
N LYS A 247 0.57 -17.48 -5.62
CA LYS A 247 0.86 -17.01 -6.99
C LYS A 247 1.17 -15.51 -7.04
N MET A 248 0.65 -14.73 -6.09
CA MET A 248 0.91 -13.29 -6.05
C MET A 248 2.40 -12.97 -5.81
N PRO A 249 2.95 -11.94 -6.48
CA PRO A 249 4.29 -11.45 -6.17
C PRO A 249 4.29 -10.67 -4.85
N ALA A 250 5.47 -10.54 -4.23
CA ALA A 250 5.63 -9.90 -2.93
C ALA A 250 5.19 -8.42 -2.90
N CYS A 251 5.41 -7.69 -4.00
CA CYS A 251 4.98 -6.30 -4.15
C CYS A 251 3.44 -6.16 -4.08
N ASN A 252 2.69 -7.08 -4.69
CA ASN A 252 1.23 -7.05 -4.62
C ASN A 252 0.74 -7.42 -3.21
N VAL A 253 1.37 -8.40 -2.57
CA VAL A 253 1.06 -8.79 -1.18
C VAL A 253 1.27 -7.63 -0.20
N GLN A 254 2.27 -6.77 -0.45
CA GLN A 254 2.52 -5.57 0.36
C GLN A 254 1.34 -4.59 0.36
N LEU A 255 0.64 -4.50 -0.78
CA LEU A 255 -0.45 -3.56 -1.03
C LEU A 255 -1.84 -4.14 -0.70
N LEU A 256 -1.95 -5.42 -0.35
CA LEU A 256 -3.23 -6.05 -0.01
C LEU A 256 -3.87 -5.39 1.21
N GLY A 257 -5.06 -4.81 1.01
CA GLY A 257 -5.78 -4.06 2.05
C GLY A 257 -5.33 -2.61 2.21
N ALA A 258 -4.46 -2.11 1.34
CA ALA A 258 -4.10 -0.70 1.33
C ALA A 258 -5.33 0.15 0.98
N LYS A 259 -5.77 0.98 1.93
CA LYS A 259 -6.88 1.90 1.70
C LYS A 259 -6.38 3.07 0.86
N LYS A 260 -7.15 3.45 -0.17
CA LYS A 260 -6.93 4.69 -0.91
C LYS A 260 -7.18 5.86 0.05
N LYS A 261 -6.11 6.53 0.48
CA LYS A 261 -6.24 7.73 1.32
C LYS A 261 -6.60 8.90 0.41
N THR A 262 -7.76 9.50 0.67
CA THR A 262 -8.12 10.80 0.10
C THR A 262 -7.21 11.84 0.75
N LEU A 263 -6.66 12.75 -0.06
CA LEU A 263 -5.89 13.89 0.41
C LEU A 263 -6.84 14.94 1.03
N ALA A 264 -7.59 14.54 2.07
CA ALA A 264 -8.51 15.40 2.77
C ALA A 264 -7.71 16.23 3.80
N GLY A 265 -7.03 17.28 3.33
CA GLY A 265 -6.31 18.23 4.17
C GLY A 265 -5.12 18.90 3.49
N PHE A 266 -4.56 19.93 4.15
CA PHE A 266 -3.43 20.74 3.67
C PHE A 266 -2.04 20.09 3.87
N SER A 267 -1.96 18.82 4.27
CA SER A 267 -0.69 18.16 4.63
C SER A 267 -0.37 16.97 3.74
N THR A 268 0.73 17.08 3.00
CA THR A 268 1.37 16.00 2.22
C THR A 268 2.33 15.16 3.08
N ALA A 269 2.87 15.73 4.16
CA ALA A 269 3.96 15.18 4.97
C ALA A 269 3.58 13.96 5.84
N THR A 270 2.29 13.75 6.13
CA THR A 270 1.82 12.63 6.98
C THR A 270 1.15 11.53 6.17
N SER A 271 1.29 11.53 4.85
CA SER A 271 0.83 10.40 4.02
C SER A 271 1.71 9.18 4.30
N GLN A 272 1.41 8.45 5.39
CA GLN A 272 2.01 7.15 5.62
C GLN A 272 1.79 6.31 4.37
N PHE A 273 2.89 5.83 3.80
CA PHE A 273 2.97 5.02 2.60
C PHE A 273 1.92 3.91 2.60
N ARG A 274 1.47 3.50 1.41
CA ARG A 274 0.40 2.52 1.18
C ARG A 274 0.80 1.14 1.71
N VAL A 275 0.71 0.94 3.02
CA VAL A 275 0.86 -0.37 3.64
C VAL A 275 -0.54 -0.91 3.88
N GLY A 276 -0.78 -2.12 3.38
CA GLY A 276 -2.05 -2.80 3.56
C GLY A 276 -2.17 -3.47 4.93
N PHE A 277 -2.76 -4.66 4.97
CA PHE A 277 -2.96 -5.39 6.24
C PHE A 277 -1.67 -5.71 6.98
N LEU A 278 -0.52 -5.72 6.30
CA LEU A 278 0.80 -5.90 6.90
C LEU A 278 1.15 -4.81 7.93
N GLU A 279 0.53 -3.63 7.86
CA GLU A 279 0.67 -2.58 8.87
C GLU A 279 0.17 -3.05 10.24
N LEU A 280 -0.85 -3.91 10.27
CA LEU A 280 -1.46 -4.39 11.51
C LEU A 280 -0.59 -5.41 12.23
N THR A 281 0.54 -5.83 11.65
CA THR A 281 1.43 -6.80 12.28
C THR A 281 2.22 -6.19 13.44
N GLU A 282 2.42 -6.99 14.47
CA GLU A 282 3.25 -6.64 15.62
C GLU A 282 4.68 -6.24 15.21
N ILE A 283 5.25 -6.93 14.24
CA ILE A 283 6.61 -6.67 13.73
C ILE A 283 6.68 -5.28 13.09
N PHE A 284 5.70 -4.91 12.26
CA PHE A 284 5.67 -3.59 11.65
C PHE A 284 5.46 -2.48 12.70
N GLN A 285 4.52 -2.68 13.64
CA GLN A 285 4.21 -1.69 14.67
C GLN A 285 5.36 -1.45 15.66
N SER A 286 6.11 -2.51 16.00
CA SER A 286 7.31 -2.41 16.86
C SER A 286 8.51 -1.76 16.16
N THR A 287 8.49 -1.63 14.83
CA THR A 287 9.59 -1.05 14.05
C THR A 287 9.51 0.49 14.06
N PRO A 288 10.64 1.21 14.26
CA PRO A 288 10.66 2.67 14.22
C PRO A 288 10.23 3.21 12.85
N PRO A 289 9.55 4.40 12.79
CA PRO A 289 8.97 4.93 11.55
C PRO A 289 9.92 5.00 10.34
N SER A 290 11.20 5.32 10.57
CA SER A 290 12.23 5.39 9.51
C SER A 290 12.50 4.05 8.82
N LEU A 291 12.28 2.92 9.49
CA LEU A 291 12.57 1.58 8.98
C LEU A 291 11.31 0.81 8.56
N ARG A 292 10.12 1.35 8.81
CA ARG A 292 8.83 0.67 8.55
C ARG A 292 8.67 0.23 7.10
N MET A 293 9.13 1.02 6.14
CA MET A 293 9.02 0.67 4.72
C MET A 293 9.91 -0.51 4.34
N ARG A 294 11.16 -0.53 4.81
CA ARG A 294 12.08 -1.66 4.58
C ARG A 294 11.58 -2.92 5.27
N ALA A 295 11.07 -2.79 6.49
CA ALA A 295 10.46 -3.89 7.23
C ALA A 295 9.21 -4.43 6.53
N CYS A 296 8.36 -3.57 5.98
CA CYS A 296 7.16 -3.96 5.25
C CYS A 296 7.48 -4.76 3.99
N ARG A 297 8.42 -4.29 3.16
CA ARG A 297 8.89 -5.03 1.96
C ARG A 297 9.41 -6.42 2.34
N LEU A 298 10.19 -6.49 3.42
CA LEU A 298 10.75 -7.75 3.91
C LEU A 298 9.66 -8.70 4.44
N LEU A 299 8.70 -8.17 5.20
CA LEU A 299 7.57 -8.91 5.72
C LEU A 299 6.71 -9.45 4.59
N ALA A 300 6.40 -8.65 3.56
CA ALA A 300 5.65 -9.07 2.39
C ALA A 300 6.38 -10.21 1.65
N ALA A 301 7.67 -10.05 1.37
CA ALA A 301 8.47 -11.06 0.69
C ALA A 301 8.49 -12.41 1.43
N LYS A 302 8.71 -12.38 2.74
CA LYS A 302 8.73 -13.60 3.56
C LYS A 302 7.35 -14.20 3.75
N SER A 303 6.30 -13.38 3.80
CA SER A 303 4.91 -13.84 3.84
C SER A 303 4.52 -14.55 2.54
N THR A 304 4.92 -14.03 1.38
CA THR A 304 4.71 -14.71 0.08
C THR A 304 5.44 -16.05 0.02
N LEU A 305 6.68 -16.13 0.52
CA LEU A 305 7.40 -17.40 0.58
C LEU A 305 6.72 -18.40 1.54
N ALA A 306 6.28 -17.95 2.71
CA ALA A 306 5.54 -18.78 3.65
C ALA A 306 4.21 -19.27 3.06
N ALA A 307 3.45 -18.40 2.39
CA ALA A 307 2.22 -18.77 1.70
C ALA A 307 2.46 -19.83 0.62
N ARG A 308 3.59 -19.78 -0.10
CA ARG A 308 3.98 -20.81 -1.07
C ARG A 308 4.30 -22.15 -0.41
N VAL A 309 4.99 -22.13 0.73
CA VAL A 309 5.28 -23.34 1.52
C VAL A 309 4.00 -23.95 2.08
N ASP A 310 3.09 -23.12 2.58
CA ASP A 310 1.79 -23.55 3.09
C ASP A 310 0.91 -24.10 1.96
N SER A 311 0.93 -23.49 0.77
CA SER A 311 0.18 -23.96 -0.41
C SER A 311 0.64 -25.33 -0.90
N THR A 312 1.91 -25.69 -0.73
CA THR A 312 2.43 -27.03 -1.05
C THR A 312 2.43 -27.97 0.16
N ARG A 313 1.92 -27.52 1.32
CA ARG A 313 1.92 -28.23 2.61
C ARG A 313 3.30 -28.77 3.02
N GLY A 314 4.35 -27.98 2.74
CA GLY A 314 5.74 -28.41 2.96
C GLY A 314 6.18 -28.52 4.42
N ASP A 315 5.57 -27.76 5.32
CA ASP A 315 5.90 -27.77 6.76
C ASP A 315 4.66 -27.51 7.65
N PRO A 316 3.98 -28.56 8.12
CA PRO A 316 2.76 -28.44 8.94
C PRO A 316 3.03 -27.98 10.38
N GLU A 317 4.28 -28.03 10.87
CA GLU A 317 4.61 -27.61 12.24
C GLU A 317 4.92 -26.10 12.35
N GLY A 318 4.98 -25.39 11.22
CA GLY A 318 5.27 -23.96 11.17
C GLY A 318 6.72 -23.59 11.47
N LYS A 319 7.69 -24.53 11.35
CA LYS A 319 9.11 -24.27 11.65
C LYS A 319 9.70 -23.27 10.65
N ALA A 320 9.39 -23.40 9.37
CA ALA A 320 9.83 -22.48 8.32
C ALA A 320 9.32 -21.05 8.58
N GLY A 321 8.05 -20.90 8.96
CA GLY A 321 7.47 -19.61 9.33
C GLY A 321 8.15 -18.97 10.55
N ARG A 322 8.47 -19.75 11.59
CA ARG A 322 9.23 -19.27 12.75
C ARG A 322 10.65 -18.83 12.36
N ALA A 323 11.35 -19.62 11.53
CA ALA A 323 12.67 -19.27 11.03
C ALA A 323 12.65 -17.97 10.20
N PHE A 324 11.64 -17.80 9.33
CA PHE A 324 11.46 -16.55 8.59
C PHE A 324 11.16 -15.38 9.51
N ARG A 325 10.35 -15.55 10.55
CA ARG A 325 10.10 -14.50 11.55
C ARG A 325 11.38 -14.05 12.25
N GLU A 326 12.24 -14.99 12.65
CA GLU A 326 13.54 -14.68 13.23
C GLU A 326 14.47 -13.97 12.25
N GLU A 327 14.50 -14.41 10.99
CA GLU A 327 15.28 -13.74 9.94
C GLU A 327 14.81 -12.29 9.72
N ILE A 328 13.49 -12.04 9.75
CA ILE A 328 12.91 -10.69 9.65
C ILE A 328 13.38 -9.83 10.82
N ARG A 329 13.26 -10.33 12.06
CA ARG A 329 13.71 -9.60 13.26
C ARG A 329 15.20 -9.27 13.19
N LYS A 330 16.04 -10.26 12.86
CA LYS A 330 17.49 -10.07 12.73
C LYS A 330 17.86 -9.03 11.66
N LYS A 331 17.13 -9.00 10.54
CA LYS A 331 17.33 -7.97 9.50
C LYS A 331 16.89 -6.58 9.97
N ILE A 332 15.75 -6.48 10.65
CA ILE A 332 15.28 -5.21 11.22
C ILE A 332 16.27 -4.68 12.26
N GLU A 333 16.77 -5.53 13.15
CA GLU A 333 17.83 -5.18 14.11
C GLU A 333 19.11 -4.71 13.41
N LYS A 334 19.50 -5.39 12.33
CA LYS A 334 20.63 -4.97 11.49
C LYS A 334 20.39 -3.58 10.87
N TYR A 335 19.17 -3.28 10.42
CA TYR A 335 18.82 -1.94 9.92
C TYR A 335 18.78 -0.89 11.03
N ALA A 336 18.37 -1.28 12.24
CA ALA A 336 18.37 -0.43 13.42
C ALA A 336 19.78 -0.08 13.92
N THR A 337 20.83 -0.80 13.48
CA THR A 337 22.20 -0.33 13.70
C THR A 337 22.40 0.99 12.97
N THR A 338 22.39 2.08 13.76
CA THR A 338 22.57 3.45 13.29
C THR A 338 23.81 3.58 12.43
N ASP A 339 23.80 4.46 11.44
CA ASP A 339 24.99 4.72 10.62
C ASP A 339 26.17 5.22 11.46
N MET A 340 25.92 5.89 12.59
CA MET A 340 26.94 6.19 13.60
C MET A 340 27.67 4.94 14.11
N ARG A 341 26.94 3.84 14.37
CA ARG A 341 27.52 2.59 14.86
C ARG A 341 28.24 1.83 13.74
N LYS A 342 27.79 1.97 12.49
CA LYS A 342 28.53 1.46 11.31
C LYS A 342 29.84 2.23 11.09
N LEU A 343 29.85 3.54 11.29
CA LEU A 343 31.05 4.38 11.23
C LEU A 343 32.00 4.09 12.39
N ALA A 344 31.47 3.91 13.61
CA ALA A 344 32.28 3.49 14.76
C ALA A 344 32.93 2.12 14.56
N ASN A 345 32.28 1.20 13.84
CA ASN A 345 32.84 -0.13 13.56
C ASN A 345 33.75 -0.19 12.32
N ARG A 346 33.94 0.93 11.59
CA ARG A 346 34.87 1.01 10.47
C ARG A 346 36.23 1.48 10.96
N MET A 347 37.30 0.86 10.50
CA MET A 347 38.68 1.27 10.77
C MET A 347 39.35 1.74 9.48
N GLN A 348 40.06 2.87 9.55
CA GLN A 348 40.86 3.34 8.42
C GLN A 348 42.22 2.62 8.41
N PHE A 349 42.52 1.94 7.30
CA PHE A 349 43.79 1.24 7.15
C PHE A 349 44.97 2.23 7.15
N GLY A 350 45.97 1.98 8.01
CA GLY A 350 47.19 2.79 8.09
C GLY A 350 47.11 4.06 8.95
N VAL A 351 45.99 4.31 9.63
CA VAL A 351 45.83 5.43 10.58
C VAL A 351 45.49 4.86 11.97
N PRO A 352 46.21 5.27 13.04
CA PRO A 352 45.90 4.81 14.40
C PRO A 352 44.51 5.31 14.83
N GLU A 353 43.79 4.45 15.54
CA GLU A 353 42.43 4.71 16.03
C GLU A 353 42.44 5.64 17.25
N GLU A 354 41.53 6.62 17.27
CA GLU A 354 41.28 7.40 18.48
C GLU A 354 40.41 6.58 19.46
N SER A 355 40.85 6.50 20.71
CA SER A 355 40.19 5.72 21.79
C SER A 355 39.76 6.63 22.92
N SER A 356 38.75 6.19 23.68
CA SER A 356 38.11 6.97 24.74
C SER A 356 39.05 7.50 25.83
N LEU A 357 40.11 6.75 26.16
CA LEU A 357 41.10 7.15 27.18
C LEU A 357 42.45 7.59 26.58
N GLY A 358 42.56 7.66 25.25
CA GLY A 358 43.80 7.98 24.55
C GLY A 358 44.84 6.85 24.58
N ASP A 359 45.78 6.91 23.62
CA ASP A 359 46.96 6.03 23.50
C ASP A 359 46.66 4.51 23.51
N GLY A 360 45.55 4.11 22.87
CA GLY A 360 45.16 2.70 22.71
C GLY A 360 44.54 2.08 23.96
N LEU A 361 44.22 2.89 24.96
CA LEU A 361 43.49 2.46 26.15
C LEU A 361 42.02 2.87 26.01
N GLY A 362 41.12 1.89 26.17
CA GLY A 362 39.66 2.10 26.13
C GLY A 362 39.00 1.71 24.81
N GLU A 363 37.71 2.03 24.69
CA GLU A 363 36.92 1.73 23.49
C GLU A 363 37.33 2.67 22.34
N GLY A 364 37.61 2.08 21.18
CA GLY A 364 37.96 2.80 19.95
C GLY A 364 36.72 3.34 19.24
N TYR A 365 36.85 4.55 18.67
CA TYR A 365 35.76 5.25 17.97
C TYR A 365 35.71 4.94 16.47
N GLY A 366 36.61 4.11 15.92
CA GLY A 366 36.70 3.81 14.49
C GLY A 366 36.78 5.06 13.62
N MET A 367 35.88 5.19 12.65
CA MET A 367 35.77 6.38 11.78
C MET A 367 34.94 7.51 12.42
N LEU A 368 34.29 7.28 13.57
CA LEU A 368 33.47 8.27 14.29
C LEU A 368 34.38 9.22 15.09
N GLY A 369 35.22 9.98 14.38
CA GLY A 369 36.23 10.86 14.98
C GLY A 369 37.29 11.37 14.00
N GLN A 370 37.39 10.76 12.81
CA GLN A 370 38.41 11.15 11.81
C GLN A 370 38.16 12.48 11.08
N ALA A 371 37.10 13.22 11.44
CA ALA A 371 36.94 14.61 11.02
C ALA A 371 37.71 15.50 12.02
N GLY A 372 38.91 15.90 11.63
CA GLY A 372 39.94 16.45 12.51
C GLY A 372 39.51 17.48 13.57
N SER A 373 40.21 17.38 14.69
CA SER A 373 40.22 18.21 15.91
C SER A 373 39.38 17.65 17.05
N GLY A 374 40.03 17.47 18.21
CA GLY A 374 39.54 16.84 19.44
C GLY A 374 38.39 17.54 20.17
N LYS A 375 37.37 17.97 19.43
CA LYS A 375 36.01 18.23 19.91
C LYS A 375 35.09 17.73 18.81
N LEU A 376 34.15 16.84 19.16
CA LEU A 376 33.11 16.33 18.28
C LEU A 376 32.20 17.49 17.83
N ARG A 377 32.69 18.27 16.87
CA ARG A 377 31.94 19.18 16.02
C ARG A 377 32.09 18.61 14.63
N VAL A 378 30.98 18.28 14.00
CA VAL A 378 30.91 17.92 12.59
C VAL A 378 31.53 19.08 11.81
N SER A 379 32.79 18.95 11.42
CA SER A 379 33.45 19.93 10.58
C SER A 379 32.96 19.70 9.16
N VAL A 380 32.09 20.58 8.66
CA VAL A 380 31.68 20.64 7.25
C VAL A 380 32.93 21.01 6.43
N GLY A 381 33.68 20.00 6.01
CA GLY A 381 34.81 20.18 5.11
C GLY A 381 34.32 20.56 3.71
N GLN A 382 34.87 21.62 3.13
CA GLN A 382 34.54 22.05 1.77
C GLN A 382 34.73 20.89 0.78
N SER A 383 33.60 20.48 0.22
CA SER A 383 33.47 19.29 -0.56
C SER A 383 33.79 19.57 -2.04
N LYS A 384 34.83 18.90 -2.57
CA LYS A 384 35.03 18.71 -4.01
C LYS A 384 33.99 17.73 -4.62
N LEU A 385 32.82 17.52 -3.99
CA LEU A 385 31.71 16.67 -4.51
C LEU A 385 30.78 17.39 -5.49
N ALA A 386 30.95 18.69 -5.76
CA ALA A 386 30.07 19.42 -6.68
C ALA A 386 29.96 18.73 -8.08
N ALA A 387 31.02 18.08 -8.56
CA ALA A 387 31.01 17.35 -9.82
C ALA A 387 30.30 15.98 -9.77
N LYS A 388 30.24 15.31 -8.59
CA LYS A 388 29.54 14.03 -8.42
C LYS A 388 28.06 14.21 -8.08
N VAL A 389 27.72 15.26 -7.32
CA VAL A 389 26.33 15.66 -7.06
C VAL A 389 25.62 16.00 -8.37
N ALA A 390 26.29 16.68 -9.31
CA ALA A 390 25.72 17.01 -10.61
C ALA A 390 25.31 15.79 -11.46
N LYS A 391 25.98 14.63 -11.31
CA LYS A 391 25.60 13.40 -12.04
C LYS A 391 24.37 12.74 -11.44
N LYS A 392 24.29 12.65 -10.10
CA LYS A 392 23.13 12.12 -9.35
C LYS A 392 21.89 13.03 -9.53
N PHE A 393 22.09 14.36 -9.55
CA PHE A 393 21.02 15.33 -9.83
C PHE A 393 20.59 15.34 -11.31
N LYS A 394 21.52 15.14 -12.26
CA LYS A 394 21.17 14.96 -13.68
C LYS A 394 20.36 13.69 -13.92
N GLU A 395 20.72 12.57 -13.29
CA GLU A 395 19.94 11.32 -13.38
C GLU A 395 18.54 11.48 -12.76
N LYS A 396 18.40 12.22 -11.65
CA LYS A 396 17.10 12.51 -11.03
C LYS A 396 16.19 13.38 -11.92
N ASN A 397 16.75 14.33 -12.67
CA ASN A 397 15.98 15.15 -13.63
C ASN A 397 15.53 14.38 -14.88
N TYR A 398 16.27 13.35 -15.31
CA TYR A 398 15.79 12.46 -16.39
C TYR A 398 14.62 11.57 -15.96
N GLY A 399 14.45 11.32 -14.65
CA GLY A 399 13.29 10.64 -14.09
C GLY A 399 12.11 11.56 -13.78
N SER A 400 12.36 12.84 -13.49
CA SER A 400 11.32 13.79 -13.06
C SER A 400 10.54 14.47 -14.20
N SER A 401 10.96 14.33 -15.46
CA SER A 401 10.16 14.78 -16.63
C SER A 401 9.48 13.63 -17.37
N GLY A 402 9.54 12.40 -16.83
CA GLY A 402 9.04 11.18 -17.45
C GLY A 402 7.94 10.47 -16.66
N ALA A 403 7.58 10.95 -15.47
CA ALA A 403 6.35 10.54 -14.80
C ALA A 403 5.18 11.33 -15.38
N THR A 404 4.91 11.12 -16.67
CA THR A 404 3.62 11.47 -17.26
C THR A 404 2.60 10.57 -16.60
N SER A 405 1.76 11.12 -15.73
CA SER A 405 0.51 10.45 -15.35
C SER A 405 -0.15 9.86 -16.60
N GLY A 406 -0.65 8.63 -16.56
CA GLY A 406 -1.33 7.95 -17.70
C GLY A 406 -2.53 8.71 -18.30
N LEU A 407 -2.86 9.89 -17.78
CA LEU A 407 -3.81 10.85 -18.33
C LEU A 407 -3.21 11.79 -19.40
N THR A 408 -1.88 11.90 -19.49
CA THR A 408 -1.22 12.87 -20.39
C THR A 408 -1.25 12.42 -21.85
N SER A 409 -1.46 11.13 -22.11
CA SER A 409 -1.57 10.58 -23.47
C SER A 409 -2.98 10.69 -24.06
N SER A 410 -3.99 11.14 -23.29
CA SER A 410 -5.38 10.87 -23.67
C SER A 410 -6.13 12.03 -24.32
N LEU A 411 -5.73 13.30 -24.15
CA LEU A 411 -6.54 14.43 -24.64
C LEU A 411 -5.71 15.69 -24.94
N ALA A 412 -5.31 15.87 -26.20
CA ALA A 412 -4.91 17.16 -26.73
C ALA A 412 -5.85 17.54 -27.88
N PHE A 413 -6.85 18.39 -27.58
CA PHE A 413 -7.74 18.97 -28.59
C PHE A 413 -7.13 20.27 -29.11
N THR A 414 -6.58 20.24 -30.33
CA THR A 414 -6.33 21.47 -31.10
C THR A 414 -7.44 21.65 -32.13
N PRO A 415 -7.90 22.88 -32.40
CA PRO A 415 -8.89 23.11 -33.43
C PRO A 415 -8.16 23.04 -34.78
N VAL A 416 -8.63 22.16 -35.66
CA VAL A 416 -8.21 21.95 -37.07
C VAL A 416 -7.28 20.73 -37.28
N GLN A 417 -7.96 19.63 -37.65
CA GLN A 417 -7.50 18.46 -38.43
C GLN A 417 -6.54 17.45 -37.77
N GLY A 418 -7.14 16.33 -37.30
CA GLY A 418 -6.51 15.00 -37.27
C GLY A 418 -6.01 14.51 -35.90
N ILE A 419 -6.46 13.32 -35.48
CA ILE A 419 -5.84 12.57 -34.39
C ILE A 419 -4.55 11.97 -34.96
N GLU A 420 -3.41 12.64 -34.76
CA GLU A 420 -2.11 12.12 -35.16
C GLU A 420 -1.34 11.62 -33.94
N LEU A 421 -1.14 10.30 -33.86
CA LEU A 421 -0.25 9.65 -32.89
C LEU A 421 1.21 9.96 -33.27
N THR A 422 1.76 11.05 -32.74
CA THR A 422 3.19 11.35 -32.87
C THR A 422 3.94 10.90 -31.62
N ASN A 423 4.93 10.02 -31.80
CA ASN A 423 5.85 9.61 -30.74
C ASN A 423 6.96 10.68 -30.59
N PRO A 424 7.01 11.45 -29.48
CA PRO A 424 8.00 12.51 -29.30
C PRO A 424 9.45 11.99 -29.21
N GLN A 425 9.64 10.70 -28.93
CA GLN A 425 10.95 10.06 -28.85
C GLN A 425 11.56 9.75 -30.23
N ALA A 426 10.77 9.78 -31.32
CA ALA A 426 11.27 9.51 -32.67
C ALA A 426 12.24 10.59 -33.16
N TYR A 427 12.04 11.85 -32.74
CA TYR A 427 12.93 12.96 -33.11
C TYR A 427 14.25 12.98 -32.33
N ALA A 428 14.27 12.44 -31.10
CA ALA A 428 15.50 12.35 -30.31
C ALA A 428 16.50 11.34 -30.88
N ASN A 429 16.00 10.27 -31.53
CA ASN A 429 16.84 9.23 -32.15
C ASN A 429 17.33 9.58 -33.56
N GLN A 430 16.83 10.64 -34.20
CA GLN A 430 17.33 11.09 -35.51
C GLN A 430 18.57 11.99 -35.42
N LEU A 431 18.85 12.60 -34.27
CA LEU A 431 20.04 13.43 -34.05
C LEU A 431 21.29 12.64 -33.60
N GLY A 432 21.19 11.32 -33.46
CA GLY A 432 22.30 10.43 -33.08
C GLY A 432 22.81 9.50 -34.19
N SER A 433 22.24 9.56 -35.40
CA SER A 433 22.67 8.71 -36.52
C SER A 433 23.79 9.36 -37.33
N GLY A 434 24.97 9.51 -36.72
CA GLY A 434 26.13 10.08 -37.38
C GLY A 434 27.41 9.96 -36.56
N THR A 435 28.13 8.85 -36.74
CA THR A 435 29.61 8.79 -36.65
C THR A 435 30.28 9.26 -35.35
N GLN A 436 29.83 8.82 -34.18
CA GLN A 436 30.69 8.82 -32.98
C GLN A 436 30.68 7.45 -32.32
N SER A 437 31.45 6.52 -32.91
CA SER A 437 31.82 5.28 -32.23
C SER A 437 32.91 5.59 -31.22
N THR A 438 32.70 5.24 -29.95
CA THR A 438 33.64 5.42 -28.83
C THR A 438 34.93 4.58 -28.94
N TYR A 439 35.23 4.02 -30.12
CA TYR A 439 36.33 3.09 -30.36
C TYR A 439 37.34 3.54 -31.43
N PHE A 440 37.17 4.69 -32.09
CA PHE A 440 38.14 5.23 -33.07
C PHE A 440 38.37 6.74 -32.90
N SER A 441 39.60 7.22 -33.17
CA SER A 441 40.01 8.62 -33.00
C SER A 441 39.41 9.56 -34.06
N GLU A 442 39.23 10.84 -33.70
CA GLU A 442 38.58 11.91 -34.49
C GLU A 442 39.13 12.14 -35.91
N THR A 443 40.31 11.61 -36.25
CA THR A 443 40.96 11.83 -37.55
C THR A 443 40.68 10.74 -38.59
N GLY A 444 39.92 9.69 -38.28
CA GLY A 444 39.59 8.60 -39.21
C GLY A 444 38.12 8.55 -39.60
N THR A 445 37.74 9.05 -40.78
CA THR A 445 36.37 8.95 -41.31
C THR A 445 36.25 7.86 -42.39
N PHE A 446 35.24 6.99 -42.28
CA PHE A 446 34.85 6.04 -43.34
C PHE A 446 33.83 6.68 -44.29
N SER A 447 34.09 6.64 -45.60
CA SER A 447 33.14 7.05 -46.64
C SER A 447 32.31 5.87 -47.14
N LYS A 448 30.99 6.05 -47.19
CA LYS A 448 30.04 5.04 -47.69
C LYS A 448 29.86 5.26 -49.19
N ILE A 449 30.48 4.41 -50.01
CA ILE A 449 30.30 4.46 -51.48
C ILE A 449 28.96 3.78 -51.81
N LYS A 450 28.06 4.48 -52.50
CA LYS A 450 26.86 3.87 -53.09
C LYS A 450 27.30 3.01 -54.29
N ARG A 451 26.99 1.72 -54.25
CA ARG A 451 27.11 0.85 -55.43
C ARG A 451 26.04 1.27 -56.45
N THR A 452 26.48 1.52 -57.68
CA THR A 452 25.64 1.71 -58.87
C THR A 452 24.94 0.42 -59.25
#